data_AF-A0A937VVL5-F1
#
_entry.id   AF-A0A937VVL5-F1
#
_cell.length_a   1.000
_cell.length_b   1.000
_cell.length_c   1.000
_cell.angle_alpha   90.00
_cell.angle_beta   90.00
_cell.angle_gamma   90.00
#
_symmetry.space_group_name_H-M   'P 1'
#
loop_
_entity.id
_entity.type
_entity.pdbx_description
1 polymer ?
#
loop_
_entity_poly.entity_id
_entity_poly.type
_entity_poly.pdbx_seq_one_letter_code
_entity_poly.pdbx_strand_id
1 'polypeptide(L)'
;GAALLHLHDSSILEKWKKSGIEYVNVIPVDNPLADPFDFELAGIHILKTADIAVKVIERQDPYESVGVFAKVNNKLRIVEYSDLSDIDKTSLDNNGRLIFPLANTGIMSFSIKFIEMNIDKISSIPWHLALKKTKLLDKNEKVWKFERYIFDLFMFTDAISIIKCDRSSCYSALKNAEGDKSVHSVARDLSIRFKQIYEELSGLSAPDREFELASEFWYPSQEMIDYWKDKPLPNQNYIDAYPL
;
A
#
# COMPACT_ATOMS: atom_id res chain seq x y z
N GLY A 1 13.01 4.19 3.62
CA GLY A 1 14.09 3.36 4.19
C GLY A 1 14.25 3.58 5.67
N ALA A 2 14.62 4.79 6.10
CA ALA A 2 14.97 5.08 7.50
C ALA A 2 13.79 5.26 8.47
N ALA A 3 12.54 5.14 8.01
CA ALA A 3 11.36 5.43 8.84
C ALA A 3 11.30 4.62 10.14
N LEU A 4 11.56 3.30 10.06
CA LEU A 4 11.56 2.43 11.25
C LEU A 4 12.74 2.69 12.19
N LEU A 5 13.88 3.13 11.65
CA LEU A 5 15.02 3.57 12.48
C LEU A 5 14.65 4.84 13.26
N HIS A 6 14.05 5.83 12.60
CA HIS A 6 13.60 7.05 13.28
C HIS A 6 12.49 6.77 14.30
N LEU A 7 11.62 5.79 14.04
CA LEU A 7 10.59 5.35 14.99
C LEU A 7 11.20 4.78 16.28
N HIS A 8 12.28 4.00 16.14
CA HIS A 8 13.08 3.51 17.26
C HIS A 8 13.77 4.66 18.01
N ASP A 9 14.51 5.50 17.30
CA ASP A 9 15.33 6.57 17.90
C ASP A 9 14.49 7.65 18.61
N SER A 10 13.26 7.87 18.15
CA SER A 10 12.30 8.79 18.77
C SER A 10 11.66 8.27 20.07
N SER A 11 12.02 7.07 20.53
CA SER A 11 11.39 6.38 21.67
C SER A 11 9.89 6.09 21.50
N ILE A 12 9.33 6.27 20.29
CA ILE A 12 7.93 5.96 20.00
C ILE A 12 7.73 4.44 20.03
N LEU A 13 8.66 3.68 19.43
CA LEU A 13 8.60 2.22 19.42
C LEU A 13 8.51 1.62 20.83
N GLU A 14 9.32 2.13 21.76
CA GLU A 14 9.31 1.74 23.18
C GLU A 14 7.99 2.08 23.87
N LYS A 15 7.42 3.26 23.60
CA LYS A 15 6.09 3.63 24.14
C LYS A 15 5.01 2.71 23.63
N TRP A 16 5.00 2.41 22.33
CA TRP A 16 4.03 1.52 21.70
C TRP A 16 4.09 0.11 22.27
N LYS A 17 5.30 -0.44 22.42
CA LYS A 17 5.53 -1.73 23.05
C LYS A 17 5.01 -1.78 24.48
N LYS A 18 5.27 -0.74 25.30
CA LYS A 18 4.74 -0.65 26.68
C LYS A 18 3.22 -0.57 26.73
N SER A 19 2.59 -0.06 25.69
CA SER A 19 1.13 -0.04 25.52
C SER A 19 0.56 -1.34 24.95
N GLY A 20 1.39 -2.37 24.71
CA GLY A 20 0.95 -3.66 24.16
C GLY A 20 0.76 -3.67 22.64
N ILE A 21 1.26 -2.66 21.92
CA ILE A 21 1.25 -2.68 20.45
C ILE A 21 2.32 -3.68 19.98
N GLU A 22 1.97 -4.52 19.01
CA GLU A 22 2.86 -5.57 18.49
C GLU A 22 3.25 -5.35 17.03
N TYR A 23 2.46 -4.57 16.28
CA TYR A 23 2.61 -4.40 14.84
C TYR A 23 2.55 -2.93 14.44
N VAL A 24 3.28 -2.57 13.38
CA VAL A 24 3.35 -1.24 12.79
C VAL A 24 2.94 -1.30 11.33
N ASN A 25 1.77 -0.76 11.01
CA ASN A 25 1.32 -0.58 9.64
C ASN A 25 2.00 0.66 9.02
N VAL A 26 2.55 0.48 7.82
CA VAL A 26 3.17 1.52 7.00
C VAL A 26 2.39 1.58 5.69
N ILE A 27 1.83 2.76 5.41
CA ILE A 27 1.06 3.02 4.21
C ILE A 27 1.65 4.21 3.43
N PRO A 28 1.56 4.19 2.09
CA PRO A 28 1.94 5.34 1.29
C PRO A 28 0.84 6.41 1.34
N VAL A 29 1.23 7.63 1.71
CA VAL A 29 0.31 8.78 1.84
C VAL A 29 -0.39 9.17 0.54
N ASP A 30 0.20 8.80 -0.60
CA ASP A 30 -0.33 9.12 -1.92
C ASP A 30 -1.35 8.11 -2.44
N ASN A 31 -1.75 7.11 -1.66
CA ASN A 31 -2.78 6.15 -2.03
C ASN A 31 -4.00 6.33 -1.12
N PRO A 32 -5.06 7.03 -1.57
CA PRO A 32 -6.28 7.19 -0.76
C PRO A 32 -7.06 5.90 -0.50
N LEU A 33 -6.77 4.82 -1.22
CA LEU A 33 -7.33 3.49 -0.96
C LEU A 33 -6.47 2.66 0.02
N ALA A 34 -5.35 3.19 0.51
CA ALA A 34 -4.55 2.50 1.51
C ALA A 34 -5.23 2.56 2.88
N ASP A 35 -5.86 1.46 3.28
CA ASP A 35 -6.52 1.32 4.57
C ASP A 35 -5.50 1.30 5.73
N PRO A 36 -5.49 2.30 6.63
CA PRO A 36 -4.59 2.30 7.79
C PRO A 36 -4.91 1.21 8.82
N PHE A 37 -6.16 0.75 8.87
CA PHE A 37 -6.69 -0.23 9.83
C PHE A 37 -7.10 -1.55 9.14
N ASP A 38 -6.39 -1.89 8.06
CA ASP A 38 -6.64 -3.08 7.24
C ASP A 38 -6.66 -4.38 8.07
N PHE A 39 -7.87 -4.88 8.31
CA PHE A 39 -8.11 -6.05 9.15
C PHE A 39 -7.59 -7.33 8.51
N GLU A 40 -7.58 -7.44 7.19
CA GLU A 40 -7.06 -8.62 6.49
C GLU A 40 -5.53 -8.67 6.60
N LEU A 41 -4.86 -7.52 6.44
CA LEU A 41 -3.41 -7.40 6.59
C LEU A 41 -3.00 -7.69 8.03
N ALA A 42 -3.70 -7.12 9.01
CA ALA A 42 -3.44 -7.42 10.42
C ALA A 42 -3.70 -8.90 10.74
N GLY A 43 -4.81 -9.45 10.25
CA GLY A 43 -5.19 -10.84 10.44
C GLY A 43 -4.15 -11.82 9.88
N ILE A 44 -3.70 -11.62 8.64
CA ILE A 44 -2.68 -12.51 8.04
C ILE A 44 -1.33 -12.38 8.76
N HIS A 45 -0.96 -11.17 9.19
CA HIS A 45 0.28 -10.92 9.93
C HIS A 45 0.32 -11.75 11.22
N ILE A 46 -0.78 -11.71 11.99
CA ILE A 46 -0.94 -12.46 13.24
C ILE A 46 -0.99 -13.97 12.98
N LEU A 47 -1.89 -14.42 12.09
CA LEU A 47 -2.15 -15.84 11.84
C LEU A 47 -0.93 -16.59 11.29
N LYS A 48 -0.06 -15.89 10.55
CA LYS A 48 1.18 -16.47 10.01
C LYS A 48 2.39 -16.25 10.90
N THR A 49 2.23 -15.51 12.00
CA THR A 49 3.35 -15.12 12.88
C THR A 49 4.52 -14.56 12.06
N ALA A 50 4.18 -13.70 11.09
CA ALA A 50 5.16 -13.15 10.16
C ALA A 50 5.95 -12.02 10.83
N ASP A 51 7.16 -11.78 10.33
CA ASP A 51 7.92 -10.57 10.67
C ASP A 51 7.44 -9.37 9.86
N ILE A 52 7.01 -9.63 8.62
CA ILE A 52 6.51 -8.64 7.67
C ILE A 52 5.26 -9.22 6.99
N ALA A 53 4.17 -8.48 6.96
CA ALA A 53 3.05 -8.73 6.07
C ALA A 53 2.98 -7.63 5.01
N VAL A 54 2.65 -7.97 3.77
CA VAL A 54 2.56 -7.01 2.66
C VAL A 54 1.32 -7.26 1.83
N LYS A 55 0.63 -6.17 1.48
CA LYS A 55 -0.53 -6.21 0.61
C LYS A 55 -0.09 -5.87 -0.82
N VAL A 56 -0.46 -6.70 -1.78
CA VAL A 56 0.04 -6.64 -3.17
C VAL A 56 -1.12 -6.64 -4.15
N ILE A 57 -0.88 -6.11 -5.33
CA ILE A 57 -1.84 -6.16 -6.44
C ILE A 57 -1.25 -6.93 -7.61
N GLU A 58 -2.13 -7.43 -8.45
CA GLU A 58 -1.72 -8.01 -9.74
C GLU A 58 -1.33 -6.88 -10.71
N ARG A 59 -0.22 -7.07 -11.40
CA ARG A 59 0.23 -6.18 -12.47
C ARG A 59 -0.71 -6.33 -13.65
N GLN A 60 -1.12 -5.19 -14.20
CA GLN A 60 -1.98 -5.16 -15.38
C GLN A 60 -1.17 -5.03 -16.67
N ASP A 61 0.03 -4.44 -16.59
CA ASP A 61 0.87 -4.17 -17.73
C ASP A 61 2.36 -4.52 -17.44
N PRO A 62 3.08 -5.15 -18.39
CA PRO A 62 4.52 -5.41 -18.28
C PRO A 62 5.39 -4.16 -18.02
N TYR A 63 4.92 -2.98 -18.38
CA TYR A 63 5.59 -1.69 -18.25
C TYR A 63 4.98 -0.79 -17.17
N GLU A 64 4.07 -1.33 -16.34
CA GLU A 64 3.55 -0.61 -15.18
C GLU A 64 4.71 -0.14 -14.28
N SER A 65 4.75 1.16 -13.98
CA SER A 65 5.82 1.77 -13.17
C SER A 65 5.62 1.48 -11.67
N VAL A 66 5.83 0.22 -11.29
CA VAL A 66 5.70 -0.32 -9.93
C VAL A 66 6.80 -1.34 -9.67
N GLY A 67 7.33 -1.36 -8.45
CA GLY A 67 8.25 -2.41 -8.02
C GLY A 67 7.56 -3.78 -8.00
N VAL A 68 8.31 -4.84 -8.27
CA VAL A 68 7.78 -6.21 -8.40
C VAL A 68 8.42 -7.16 -7.40
N PHE A 69 7.67 -8.16 -6.94
CA PHE A 69 8.21 -9.19 -6.05
C PHE A 69 9.00 -10.23 -6.85
N ALA A 70 10.22 -10.51 -6.41
CA ALA A 70 11.09 -11.52 -6.99
C ALA A 70 11.88 -12.25 -5.90
N LYS A 71 12.36 -13.46 -6.21
CA LYS A 71 13.27 -14.20 -5.34
C LYS A 71 14.70 -14.02 -5.84
N VAL A 72 15.52 -13.28 -5.09
CA VAL A 72 16.94 -13.02 -5.41
C VAL A 72 17.79 -13.67 -4.32
N ASN A 73 18.72 -14.56 -4.72
CA ASN A 73 19.56 -15.33 -3.78
C ASN A 73 18.72 -16.04 -2.69
N ASN A 74 17.64 -16.68 -3.11
CA ASN A 74 16.65 -17.34 -2.25
C ASN A 74 15.88 -16.47 -1.25
N LYS A 75 16.07 -15.13 -1.27
CA LYS A 75 15.32 -14.19 -0.43
C LYS A 75 14.27 -13.46 -1.26
N LEU A 76 13.10 -13.23 -0.66
CA LEU A 76 12.11 -12.36 -1.25
C LEU A 76 12.64 -10.92 -1.29
N ARG A 77 12.49 -10.27 -2.43
CA ARG A 77 12.90 -8.88 -2.69
C ARG A 77 11.81 -8.18 -3.46
N ILE A 78 11.85 -6.85 -3.38
CA ILE A 78 11.17 -5.99 -4.32
C ILE A 78 12.24 -5.40 -5.24
N VAL A 79 12.04 -5.56 -6.54
CA VAL A 79 12.91 -4.99 -7.59
C VAL A 79 12.14 -3.83 -8.20
N GLU A 80 12.75 -2.65 -8.22
CA GLU A 80 12.12 -1.45 -8.78
C GLU A 80 11.95 -1.59 -10.30
N TYR A 81 10.89 -0.98 -10.84
CA TYR A 81 10.57 -1.11 -12.27
C TYR A 81 11.70 -0.58 -13.18
N SER A 82 12.46 0.41 -12.70
CA SER A 82 13.60 1.00 -13.40
C SER A 82 14.78 0.05 -13.51
N ASP A 83 14.85 -0.95 -12.64
CA ASP A 83 15.96 -1.89 -12.53
C ASP A 83 15.65 -3.22 -13.25
N LEU A 84 14.41 -3.41 -13.71
CA LEU A 84 14.00 -4.56 -14.51
C LEU A 84 14.45 -4.40 -15.97
N SER A 85 15.04 -5.46 -16.52
CA SER A 85 15.25 -5.54 -17.97
C SER A 85 13.93 -5.70 -18.72
N ASP A 86 13.89 -5.37 -20.01
CA ASP A 86 12.67 -5.56 -20.82
C ASP A 86 12.29 -7.04 -20.94
N ILE A 87 13.26 -7.94 -20.87
CA ILE A 87 13.04 -9.39 -20.79
C ILE A 87 12.32 -9.71 -19.48
N ASP A 88 12.80 -9.24 -18.34
CA ASP A 88 12.19 -9.53 -17.03
C ASP A 88 10.78 -8.94 -16.93
N LYS A 89 10.55 -7.75 -17.50
CA LYS A 89 9.24 -7.10 -17.53
C LYS A 89 8.18 -7.93 -18.24
N THR A 90 8.56 -8.59 -19.34
CA THR A 90 7.63 -9.21 -20.31
C THR A 90 7.63 -10.74 -20.26
N SER A 91 8.54 -11.36 -19.50
CA SER A 91 8.65 -12.82 -19.42
C SER A 91 7.38 -13.47 -18.87
N LEU A 92 6.96 -14.55 -19.53
CA LEU A 92 5.75 -15.31 -19.21
C LEU A 92 6.08 -16.72 -18.74
N ASP A 93 5.24 -17.26 -17.86
CA ASP A 93 5.23 -18.68 -17.49
C ASP A 93 4.57 -19.54 -18.57
N ASN A 94 4.54 -20.86 -18.35
CA ASN A 94 3.94 -21.82 -19.28
C ASN A 94 2.42 -21.62 -19.50
N ASN A 95 1.76 -20.82 -18.67
CA ASN A 95 0.34 -20.50 -18.76
C ASN A 95 0.09 -19.10 -19.36
N GLY A 96 1.13 -18.43 -19.86
CA GLY A 96 1.03 -17.08 -20.43
C GLY A 96 0.88 -15.98 -19.39
N ARG A 97 1.21 -16.23 -18.12
CA ARG A 97 1.17 -15.22 -17.04
C ARG A 97 2.54 -14.63 -16.82
N LEU A 98 2.62 -13.36 -16.41
CA LEU A 98 3.91 -12.74 -16.06
C LEU A 98 4.63 -13.56 -14.98
N ILE A 99 5.94 -13.78 -15.17
CA ILE A 99 6.79 -14.46 -14.17
C ILE A 99 6.86 -13.65 -12.86
N PHE A 100 6.78 -12.32 -12.96
CA PHE A 100 6.71 -11.40 -11.81
C PHE A 100 5.36 -10.66 -11.81
N PRO A 101 4.26 -11.32 -11.42
CA PRO A 101 2.91 -10.76 -11.58
C PRO A 101 2.49 -9.84 -10.44
N LEU A 102 3.21 -9.86 -9.30
CA LEU A 102 2.84 -9.12 -8.10
C LEU A 102 3.55 -7.76 -8.05
N ALA A 103 2.77 -6.70 -7.94
CA ALA A 103 3.25 -5.34 -7.75
C ALA A 103 3.23 -4.93 -6.27
N ASN A 104 4.25 -4.20 -5.87
CA ASN A 104 4.37 -3.54 -4.58
C ASN A 104 3.40 -2.36 -4.50
N THR A 105 2.47 -2.40 -3.54
CA THR A 105 1.57 -1.27 -3.24
C THR A 105 2.22 -0.25 -2.31
N GLY A 106 3.27 -0.64 -1.58
CA GLY A 106 3.82 0.12 -0.45
C GLY A 106 3.08 -0.09 0.87
N ILE A 107 1.96 -0.82 0.88
CA ILE A 107 1.19 -1.16 2.09
C ILE A 107 1.82 -2.39 2.75
N MET A 108 2.38 -2.19 3.93
CA MET A 108 3.09 -3.23 4.66
C MET A 108 2.90 -3.10 6.17
N SER A 109 3.06 -4.19 6.89
CA SER A 109 2.99 -4.25 8.34
C SER A 109 4.25 -4.95 8.85
N PHE A 110 4.89 -4.40 9.88
CA PHE A 110 6.09 -4.96 10.51
C PHE A 110 5.81 -5.32 11.95
N SER A 111 6.28 -6.48 12.41
CA SER A 111 6.26 -6.78 13.85
C SER A 111 7.28 -5.89 14.58
N ILE A 112 6.91 -5.36 15.74
CA ILE A 112 7.84 -4.58 16.58
C ILE A 112 9.05 -5.42 16.95
N LYS A 113 8.84 -6.72 17.22
CA LYS A 113 9.91 -7.69 17.48
C LYS A 113 10.93 -7.75 16.33
N PHE A 114 10.47 -7.81 15.08
CA PHE A 114 11.37 -7.80 13.92
C PHE A 114 12.18 -6.50 13.84
N ILE A 115 11.54 -5.35 14.09
CA ILE A 115 12.20 -4.04 14.08
C ILE A 115 13.32 -4.00 15.12
N GLU A 116 13.03 -4.39 16.37
CA GLU A 116 14.01 -4.40 17.47
C GLU A 116 15.19 -5.34 17.19
N MET A 117 14.90 -6.57 16.77
CA MET A 117 15.94 -7.59 16.52
C MET A 117 16.86 -7.25 15.33
N ASN A 118 16.44 -6.32 14.46
CA ASN A 118 17.18 -5.97 13.25
C ASN A 118 17.57 -4.50 13.19
N ILE A 119 17.51 -3.74 14.28
CA ILE A 119 17.77 -2.29 14.27
C ILE A 119 19.16 -1.93 13.70
N ASP A 120 20.19 -2.69 14.07
CA ASP A 120 21.54 -2.51 13.54
C ASP A 120 21.59 -2.77 12.03
N LYS A 121 20.84 -3.77 11.55
CA LYS A 121 20.75 -4.08 10.12
C LYS A 121 19.95 -3.03 9.35
N ILE A 122 18.85 -2.53 9.93
CA ILE A 122 18.04 -1.43 9.40
C ILE A 122 18.93 -0.20 9.18
N SER A 123 19.86 0.09 10.09
CA SER A 123 20.81 1.19 9.96
C SER A 123 21.77 1.04 8.76
N SER A 124 21.98 -0.19 8.30
CA SER A 124 22.91 -0.57 7.23
C SER A 124 22.26 -0.93 5.88
N ILE A 125 20.95 -0.72 5.70
CA ILE A 125 20.29 -0.98 4.41
C ILE A 125 20.97 -0.20 3.26
N PRO A 126 21.03 -0.79 2.06
CA PRO A 126 21.80 -0.23 0.95
C PRO A 126 21.28 1.15 0.52
N TRP A 127 22.19 1.96 0.01
CA TRP A 127 21.86 3.19 -0.70
C TRP A 127 21.54 2.89 -2.15
N HIS A 128 20.40 3.38 -2.62
CA HIS A 128 20.00 3.43 -4.03
C HIS A 128 20.35 4.80 -4.58
N LEU A 129 20.97 4.83 -5.75
CA LEU A 129 21.47 6.04 -6.38
C LEU A 129 20.56 6.45 -7.53
N ALA A 130 20.00 7.66 -7.45
CA ALA A 130 19.21 8.23 -8.52
C ALA A 130 19.89 9.49 -9.07
N LEU A 131 20.22 9.49 -10.36
CA LEU A 131 20.76 10.67 -11.04
C LEU A 131 19.62 11.66 -11.33
N LYS A 132 19.67 12.84 -10.71
CA LYS A 132 18.64 13.89 -10.86
C LYS A 132 19.23 15.11 -11.53
N LYS A 133 18.43 15.77 -12.37
CA LYS A 133 18.74 17.11 -12.88
C LYS A 133 18.20 18.13 -11.88
N THR A 134 19.02 19.06 -11.45
CA THR A 134 18.64 20.14 -10.55
C THR A 134 19.26 21.45 -11.00
N LYS A 135 18.71 22.56 -10.53
CA LYS A 135 19.23 23.91 -10.77
C LYS A 135 20.03 24.34 -9.56
N LEU A 136 21.36 24.40 -9.69
CA LEU A 136 22.27 24.87 -8.65
C LEU A 136 22.85 26.22 -9.08
N LEU A 137 22.52 27.29 -8.35
CA LEU A 137 23.03 28.65 -8.60
C LEU A 137 22.92 29.06 -10.09
N ASP A 138 21.72 28.89 -10.65
CA ASP A 138 21.39 29.16 -12.05
C ASP A 138 21.99 28.26 -13.14
N LYS A 139 22.71 27.21 -12.76
CA LYS A 139 23.20 26.18 -13.69
C LYS A 139 22.43 24.89 -13.56
N ASN A 140 22.14 24.26 -14.70
CA ASN A 140 21.59 22.91 -14.73
C ASN A 140 22.71 21.90 -14.46
N GLU A 141 22.62 21.21 -13.34
CA GLU A 141 23.61 20.22 -12.91
C GLU A 141 22.95 18.85 -12.75
N LYS A 142 23.74 17.80 -12.96
CA LYS A 142 23.36 16.43 -12.61
C LYS A 142 23.92 16.10 -11.24
N VAL A 143 23.06 15.71 -10.31
CA VAL A 143 23.43 15.35 -8.94
C VAL A 143 22.97 13.94 -8.62
N TRP A 144 23.73 13.25 -7.77
CA TRP A 144 23.31 11.97 -7.21
C TRP A 144 22.43 12.21 -5.98
N LYS A 145 21.21 11.67 -6.02
CA LYS A 145 20.33 11.54 -4.87
C LYS A 145 20.50 10.13 -4.31
N PHE A 146 20.71 10.04 -3.00
CA PHE A 146 20.81 8.77 -2.28
C PHE A 146 19.52 8.50 -1.54
N GLU A 147 18.95 7.31 -1.75
CA GLU A 147 17.70 6.89 -1.10
C GLU A 147 17.87 5.51 -0.48
N ARG A 148 17.07 5.22 0.55
CA ARG A 148 16.95 3.89 1.13
C ARG A 148 15.51 3.45 1.01
N TYR A 149 15.26 2.21 0.60
CA TYR A 149 13.91 1.70 0.47
C TYR A 149 13.52 0.90 1.70
N ILE A 150 12.28 1.07 2.16
CA ILE A 150 11.81 0.37 3.37
C ILE A 150 11.65 -1.14 3.11
N PHE A 151 11.36 -1.52 1.87
CA PHE A 151 11.23 -2.92 1.47
C PHE A 151 12.56 -3.66 1.33
N ASP A 152 13.71 -2.98 1.42
CA ASP A 152 15.01 -3.68 1.47
C ASP A 152 15.14 -4.53 2.75
N LEU A 153 14.33 -4.27 3.76
CA LEU A 153 14.24 -5.04 5.00
C LEU A 153 13.79 -6.49 4.79
N PHE A 154 13.15 -6.79 3.65
CA PHE A 154 12.69 -8.14 3.29
C PHE A 154 13.85 -9.15 3.27
N MET A 155 15.10 -8.68 3.13
CA MET A 155 16.27 -9.55 3.12
C MET A 155 16.68 -10.10 4.47
N PHE A 156 16.20 -9.51 5.55
CA PHE A 156 16.59 -9.85 6.90
C PHE A 156 15.70 -10.93 7.53
N THR A 157 14.67 -11.39 6.81
CA THR A 157 13.75 -12.43 7.28
C THR A 157 13.29 -13.34 6.14
N ASP A 158 12.84 -14.54 6.48
CA ASP A 158 12.09 -15.43 5.59
C ASP A 158 10.60 -15.52 5.99
N ALA A 159 10.22 -14.93 7.12
CA ALA A 159 8.86 -14.94 7.66
C ALA A 159 8.06 -13.77 7.08
N ILE A 160 7.79 -13.83 5.77
CA ILE A 160 7.04 -12.78 5.05
C ILE A 160 5.71 -13.36 4.57
N SER A 161 4.62 -12.67 4.90
CA SER A 161 3.29 -12.98 4.39
C SER A 161 2.88 -12.01 3.31
N ILE A 162 2.37 -12.54 2.19
CA ILE A 162 1.86 -11.76 1.07
C ILE A 162 0.35 -12.00 0.98
N ILE A 163 -0.42 -10.91 0.95
CA ILE A 163 -1.87 -10.95 0.68
C ILE A 163 -2.17 -10.18 -0.59
N LYS A 164 -2.84 -10.83 -1.55
CA LYS A 164 -3.30 -10.17 -2.77
C LYS A 164 -4.59 -9.40 -2.44
N CYS A 165 -4.65 -8.14 -2.85
CA CYS A 165 -5.88 -7.34 -2.81
C CYS A 165 -6.34 -6.98 -4.22
N ASP A 166 -7.65 -6.78 -4.35
CA ASP A 166 -8.21 -6.25 -5.58
C ASP A 166 -7.82 -4.78 -5.71
N ARG A 167 -7.27 -4.41 -6.87
CA ARG A 167 -6.73 -3.05 -7.11
C ARG A 167 -7.75 -1.95 -6.78
N SER A 168 -9.01 -2.14 -7.15
CA SER A 168 -10.09 -1.19 -6.87
C SER A 168 -10.40 -0.99 -5.39
N SER A 169 -9.95 -1.91 -4.53
CA SER A 169 -10.17 -1.86 -3.08
C SER A 169 -9.01 -1.23 -2.31
N CYS A 170 -7.78 -1.33 -2.81
CA CYS A 170 -6.58 -1.07 -2.02
C CYS A 170 -5.53 -0.18 -2.70
N TYR A 171 -5.67 0.15 -3.99
CA TYR A 171 -4.61 0.85 -4.72
C TYR A 171 -5.12 1.82 -5.79
N SER A 172 -4.98 3.12 -5.49
CA SER A 172 -5.07 4.20 -6.45
C SER A 172 -4.07 5.30 -6.06
N ALA A 173 -2.88 5.26 -6.66
CA ALA A 173 -1.81 6.17 -6.31
C ALA A 173 -1.93 7.52 -7.02
N LEU A 174 -1.71 8.62 -6.30
CA LEU A 174 -1.63 9.99 -6.80
C LEU A 174 -0.16 10.36 -7.04
N LYS A 175 0.26 10.37 -8.30
CA LYS A 175 1.66 10.62 -8.71
C LYS A 175 1.81 11.79 -9.68
N ASN A 176 0.77 12.08 -10.47
CA ASN A 176 0.81 12.99 -11.60
C ASN A 176 -0.24 14.10 -11.45
N ALA A 177 -0.03 15.24 -12.11
CA ALA A 177 -1.02 16.32 -12.13
C ALA A 177 -2.24 15.95 -13.01
N GLU A 178 -2.00 15.28 -14.13
CA GLU A 178 -3.01 14.91 -15.12
C GLU A 178 -2.74 13.49 -15.66
N GLY A 179 -3.72 12.89 -16.33
CA GLY A 179 -3.61 11.55 -16.91
C GLY A 179 -3.77 10.44 -15.88
N ASP A 180 -3.03 9.33 -16.07
CA ASP A 180 -3.02 8.22 -15.11
C ASP A 180 -2.39 8.65 -13.78
N LYS A 181 -2.84 8.06 -12.67
CA LYS A 181 -2.38 8.39 -11.30
C LYS A 181 -2.49 9.89 -10.98
N SER A 182 -3.55 10.54 -11.45
CA SER A 182 -3.86 11.97 -11.21
C SER A 182 -5.04 12.15 -10.27
N VAL A 183 -5.32 13.40 -9.88
CA VAL A 183 -6.49 13.72 -9.02
C VAL A 183 -7.78 13.18 -9.65
N HIS A 184 -7.94 13.30 -10.97
CA HIS A 184 -9.12 12.82 -11.68
C HIS A 184 -9.23 11.29 -11.68
N SER A 185 -8.13 10.58 -11.95
CA SER A 185 -8.16 9.10 -11.93
C SER A 185 -8.42 8.57 -10.51
N VAL A 186 -7.81 9.19 -9.50
CA VAL A 186 -7.98 8.81 -8.10
C VAL A 186 -9.40 9.09 -7.60
N ALA A 187 -10.00 10.24 -7.96
CA ALA A 187 -11.39 10.55 -7.63
C ALA A 187 -12.37 9.54 -8.25
N ARG A 188 -12.12 9.14 -9.51
CA ARG A 188 -12.91 8.08 -10.17
C ARG A 188 -12.80 6.74 -9.42
N ASP A 189 -11.59 6.34 -9.03
CA ASP A 189 -11.37 5.06 -8.35
C ASP A 189 -12.00 5.07 -6.94
N LEU A 190 -11.94 6.20 -6.21
CA LEU A 190 -12.67 6.40 -4.95
C LEU A 190 -14.19 6.32 -5.14
N SER A 191 -14.73 6.94 -6.18
CA SER A 191 -16.16 6.87 -6.53
C SER A 191 -16.60 5.42 -6.76
N ILE A 192 -15.79 4.61 -7.45
CA ILE A 192 -16.04 3.17 -7.60
C ILE A 192 -16.04 2.47 -6.24
N ARG A 193 -15.08 2.77 -5.36
CA ARG A 193 -15.00 2.15 -4.03
C ARG A 193 -16.20 2.53 -3.16
N PHE A 194 -16.65 3.78 -3.17
CA PHE A 194 -17.84 4.21 -2.43
C PHE A 194 -19.10 3.47 -2.90
N LYS A 195 -19.25 3.26 -4.21
CA LYS A 195 -20.34 2.44 -4.77
C LYS A 195 -20.29 1.01 -4.24
N GLN A 196 -19.12 0.38 -4.27
CA GLN A 196 -18.93 -0.99 -3.74
C GLN A 196 -19.28 -1.09 -2.25
N ILE A 197 -18.80 -0.16 -1.42
CA ILE A 197 -19.09 -0.14 0.02
C ILE A 197 -20.59 -0.03 0.28
N TYR A 198 -21.28 0.85 -0.43
CA TYR A 198 -22.73 0.98 -0.29
C TYR A 198 -23.48 -0.29 -0.74
N GLU A 199 -23.09 -0.89 -1.86
CA GLU A 199 -23.71 -2.12 -2.38
C GLU A 199 -23.52 -3.28 -1.39
N GLU A 200 -22.32 -3.42 -0.82
CA GLU A 200 -21.99 -4.41 0.21
C GLU A 200 -22.84 -4.22 1.48
N LEU A 201 -23.05 -2.98 1.92
CA LEU A 201 -23.80 -2.66 3.14
C LEU A 201 -25.33 -2.76 2.97
N SER A 202 -25.84 -2.22 1.87
CA SER A 202 -27.28 -2.07 1.66
C SER A 202 -27.91 -3.27 0.97
N GLY A 203 -27.15 -4.02 0.18
CA GLY A 203 -27.68 -5.04 -0.74
C GLY A 203 -28.40 -4.47 -1.96
N LEU A 204 -28.37 -3.15 -2.16
CA LEU A 204 -28.98 -2.44 -3.29
C LEU A 204 -27.90 -1.97 -4.27
N SER A 205 -28.25 -1.85 -5.56
CA SER A 205 -27.35 -1.25 -6.55
C SER A 205 -27.09 0.23 -6.26
N ALA A 206 -25.84 0.66 -6.41
CA ALA A 206 -25.48 2.07 -6.24
C ALA A 206 -26.14 2.94 -7.32
N PRO A 207 -26.52 4.19 -7.01
CA PRO A 207 -27.09 5.09 -7.99
C PRO A 207 -26.05 5.49 -9.05
N ASP A 208 -26.51 5.77 -10.27
CA ASP A 208 -25.67 6.25 -11.37
C ASP A 208 -25.37 7.76 -11.23
N ARG A 209 -24.65 8.09 -10.16
CA ARG A 209 -24.13 9.42 -9.85
C ARG A 209 -22.90 9.30 -8.96
N GLU A 210 -22.20 10.41 -8.79
CA GLU A 210 -21.11 10.51 -7.81
C GLU A 210 -21.65 10.82 -6.41
N PHE A 211 -20.99 10.24 -5.41
CA PHE A 211 -21.19 10.54 -3.99
C PHE A 211 -19.93 10.12 -3.22
N GLU A 212 -19.78 10.71 -2.05
CA GLU A 212 -18.75 10.40 -1.07
C GLU A 212 -19.41 9.85 0.19
N LEU A 213 -18.81 8.81 0.76
CA LEU A 213 -19.24 8.22 2.02
C LEU A 213 -18.32 8.69 3.15
N ALA A 214 -18.91 8.99 4.31
CA ALA A 214 -18.16 9.26 5.52
C ALA A 214 -17.22 8.08 5.89
N SER A 215 -16.18 8.37 6.68
CA SER A 215 -15.15 7.38 7.05
C SER A 215 -15.69 6.13 7.76
N GLU A 216 -16.82 6.26 8.45
CA GLU A 216 -17.48 5.21 9.21
C GLU A 216 -17.97 4.07 8.31
N PHE A 217 -18.28 4.35 7.04
CA PHE A 217 -18.65 3.32 6.06
C PHE A 217 -17.50 2.35 5.77
N TRP A 218 -16.24 2.73 6.03
CA TRP A 218 -15.08 1.85 5.88
C TRP A 218 -14.97 0.84 7.02
N TYR A 219 -15.50 1.19 8.20
CA TYR A 219 -15.47 0.34 9.40
C TYR A 219 -16.87 0.27 10.03
N PRO A 220 -17.85 -0.27 9.30
CA PRO A 220 -19.24 -0.19 9.72
C PRO A 220 -19.45 -1.06 10.97
N SER A 221 -20.07 -0.48 12.00
CA SER A 221 -20.54 -1.24 13.16
C SER A 221 -21.70 -2.15 12.76
N GLN A 222 -22.01 -3.18 13.56
CA GLN A 222 -23.19 -4.01 13.31
C GLN A 222 -24.48 -3.18 13.25
N GLU A 223 -24.59 -2.16 14.11
CA GLU A 223 -25.71 -1.21 14.09
C GLU A 223 -25.80 -0.43 12.76
N MET A 224 -24.66 -0.02 12.20
CA MET A 224 -24.61 0.68 10.91
C MET A 224 -24.98 -0.26 9.76
N ILE A 225 -24.49 -1.51 9.78
CA ILE A 225 -24.86 -2.55 8.82
C ILE A 225 -26.39 -2.76 8.85
N ASP A 226 -26.95 -2.95 10.03
CA ASP A 226 -28.40 -3.14 10.22
C ASP A 226 -29.20 -1.90 9.79
N TYR A 227 -28.65 -0.70 10.03
CA TYR A 227 -29.26 0.56 9.63
C TYR A 227 -29.32 0.73 8.11
N TRP A 228 -28.25 0.40 7.38
CA TRP A 228 -28.16 0.64 5.93
C TRP A 228 -28.75 -0.47 5.06
N LYS A 229 -28.98 -1.65 5.65
CA LYS A 229 -29.62 -2.77 4.97
C LYS A 229 -30.95 -2.35 4.32
N ASP A 230 -31.10 -2.65 3.04
CA ASP A 230 -32.26 -2.32 2.21
C ASP A 230 -32.62 -0.82 2.16
N LYS A 231 -31.73 0.09 2.59
CA LYS A 231 -31.97 1.54 2.54
C LYS A 231 -31.37 2.18 1.28
N PRO A 232 -32.17 2.94 0.53
CA PRO A 232 -31.66 3.68 -0.62
C PRO A 232 -30.76 4.84 -0.17
N LEU A 233 -29.76 5.12 -0.99
CA LEU A 233 -28.83 6.23 -0.80
C LEU A 233 -29.59 7.58 -0.91
N PRO A 234 -29.49 8.47 0.09
CA PRO A 234 -30.18 9.77 0.05
C PRO A 234 -29.65 10.62 -1.12
N ASN A 235 -30.46 11.55 -1.63
CA ASN A 235 -30.05 12.41 -2.75
C ASN A 235 -29.11 13.55 -2.32
N GLN A 236 -27.93 13.19 -1.85
CA GLN A 236 -26.86 14.08 -1.39
C GLN A 236 -25.52 13.61 -1.96
N ASN A 237 -24.56 14.54 -2.10
CA ASN A 237 -23.23 14.23 -2.62
C ASN A 237 -22.29 13.69 -1.54
N TYR A 238 -22.52 14.02 -0.27
CA TYR A 238 -21.78 13.49 0.86
C TYR A 238 -22.78 12.81 1.79
N ILE A 239 -22.49 11.58 2.21
CA ILE A 239 -23.39 10.75 2.99
C ILE A 239 -22.76 10.48 4.36
N ASP A 240 -23.39 11.01 5.40
CA ASP A 240 -23.08 10.66 6.78
C ASP A 240 -23.56 9.25 7.11
N ALA A 241 -22.93 8.62 8.11
CA ALA A 241 -23.29 7.27 8.54
C ALA A 241 -24.73 7.15 9.03
N TYR A 242 -25.23 8.21 9.67
CA TYR A 242 -26.58 8.33 10.22
C TYR A 242 -27.18 9.67 9.77
N PRO A 243 -27.61 9.78 8.50
CA PRO A 243 -28.19 11.02 7.99
C PRO A 243 -29.52 11.28 8.72
N LEU A 244 -29.68 12.52 9.21
CA LEU A 244 -30.89 13.00 9.90
C LEU A 244 -32.13 13.00 9.00
#